data_AF-A0A2E8FGU2-F1
#
_entry.id   AF-A0A2E8FGU2-F1
#
_cell.length_a   1.000
_cell.length_b   1.000
_cell.length_c   1.000
_cell.angle_alpha   90.00
_cell.angle_beta   90.00
_cell.angle_gamma   90.00
#
_symmetry.space_group_name_H-M   'P 1'
#
loop_
_entity.id
_entity.type
_entity.pdbx_description
1 polymer ?
#
loop_
_entity_poly.entity_id
_entity_poly.type
_entity_poly.pdbx_seq_one_letter_code
_entity_poly.pdbx_strand_id
1 'polypeptide(L)'
;MPVSPCWLGSSRWSSWTFTAPGCLLTESRNSGTPCPIAASNTDGGIGRRRTGALHGFPDAISLCPGWNLFSRWEGPGMRQRSFLEEHHDVSRRYFLDLGLRSATGGLFAGAVGGGNAARAADPDPQTSLASLVDKLEYLTHPEKFGTVERGNPLPYKLPPEELQAAGMTRKTWRLEVVADPESNSQVGQPLRRSDGTALDFDGLMAMARKRSVRFLKTMTCNNMDSPLGTGLWEGVPLRDVIWRVRPGNNIRRAWFYGYHNNTPSQMFSGSLPIGRVLEDPPATPPVILCYRLNGEWISGRRGGPVRMVVPESYGFRNIKWLNKVFLTNRFNANDTYERGNNDIDSWMKTLARFISKPRRAKAGQPIPLTGLAQAGINGVSKVQVWVHPKDKPLPKDDPYFQTAPWHDVKILPPPGAFGGGLPADAIGPKTPCHGFDGKTGRPILWPLPYSLAHWAGLAPAVAAGRYDLRCRAINNRGIAQPLPRPYRKSGHCDIERVSLNVRA
;
A
#
# COMPACT_ATOMS: atom_id res chain seq x y z
N MET A 1 49.33 -22.49 -20.15
CA MET A 1 47.95 -22.58 -19.62
C MET A 1 47.69 -21.33 -18.78
N PRO A 2 46.55 -20.64 -18.95
CA PRO A 2 46.37 -19.21 -18.70
C PRO A 2 46.08 -18.94 -17.21
N VAL A 3 46.25 -17.73 -16.63
CA VAL A 3 45.60 -16.46 -16.98
C VAL A 3 46.44 -15.27 -16.47
N SER A 4 46.68 -14.28 -17.34
CA SER A 4 47.14 -12.93 -16.97
C SER A 4 45.94 -11.99 -16.78
N PRO A 5 45.94 -11.13 -15.75
CA PRO A 5 45.03 -9.99 -15.66
C PRO A 5 45.66 -8.74 -16.30
N CYS A 6 44.87 -8.04 -17.12
CA CYS A 6 45.26 -6.77 -17.75
C CYS A 6 45.22 -5.61 -16.75
N TRP A 7 46.41 -5.07 -16.49
CA TRP A 7 46.79 -3.68 -16.21
C TRP A 7 45.73 -2.59 -16.03
N LEU A 8 45.74 -1.99 -14.83
CA LEU A 8 45.43 -0.58 -14.57
C LEU A 8 46.76 0.13 -14.27
N GLY A 9 47.15 1.08 -15.13
CA GLY A 9 48.39 1.86 -15.00
C GLY A 9 48.12 3.35 -14.90
N SER A 10 48.36 3.88 -13.69
CA SER A 10 48.90 5.19 -13.31
C SER A 10 48.46 6.50 -14.02
N SER A 11 47.77 7.30 -13.20
CA SER A 11 47.83 8.75 -13.03
C SER A 11 49.02 9.55 -13.59
N ARG A 12 48.70 10.67 -14.27
CA ARG A 12 49.52 11.90 -14.29
C ARG A 12 48.66 13.09 -13.88
N TRP A 13 49.11 13.76 -12.83
CA TRP A 13 48.63 15.07 -12.38
C TRP A 13 49.27 16.14 -13.26
N SER A 14 48.48 17.08 -13.77
CA SER A 14 48.97 18.31 -14.39
C SER A 14 48.40 19.50 -13.63
N SER A 15 49.32 20.23 -13.01
CA SER A 15 49.17 21.49 -12.30
C SER A 15 48.60 22.62 -13.16
N TRP A 16 47.61 23.33 -12.64
CA TRP A 16 47.36 24.73 -13.02
C TRP A 16 47.07 25.54 -11.75
N THR A 17 47.99 26.44 -11.45
CA THR A 17 47.95 27.47 -10.42
C THR A 17 46.95 28.58 -10.79
N PHE A 18 46.04 28.91 -9.87
CA PHE A 18 45.19 30.09 -9.96
C PHE A 18 45.88 31.27 -9.24
N THR A 19 46.26 32.29 -10.01
CA THR A 19 46.64 33.62 -9.50
C THR A 19 45.44 34.57 -9.65
N ALA A 20 45.06 35.21 -8.54
CA ALA A 20 44.16 36.35 -8.52
C ALA A 20 44.93 37.67 -8.74
N PRO A 21 44.31 38.65 -9.41
CA PRO A 21 44.16 39.99 -8.84
C PRO A 21 42.72 40.51 -9.09
N GLY A 22 42.08 41.30 -8.24
CA GLY A 22 42.47 42.66 -7.83
C GLY A 22 41.41 43.63 -8.39
N CYS A 23 40.62 44.22 -7.51
CA CYS A 23 39.53 45.15 -7.81
C CYS A 23 40.08 46.57 -8.02
N LEU A 24 39.65 47.31 -9.04
CA LEU A 24 39.52 48.79 -9.02
C LEU A 24 38.82 49.35 -10.28
N LEU A 25 38.05 50.42 -10.04
CA LEU A 25 37.15 51.18 -10.90
C LEU A 25 37.84 51.95 -12.04
N THR A 26 37.11 52.23 -13.15
CA THR A 26 36.95 53.58 -13.77
C THR A 26 35.90 53.60 -14.91
N GLU A 27 35.48 54.81 -15.27
CA GLU A 27 34.23 55.27 -15.89
C GLU A 27 34.07 55.21 -17.44
N SER A 28 32.80 55.10 -17.85
CA SER A 28 32.05 55.85 -18.89
C SER A 28 32.36 55.74 -20.41
N ARG A 29 31.32 55.36 -21.19
CA ARG A 29 30.49 56.20 -22.12
C ARG A 29 29.69 55.26 -23.05
N ASN A 30 28.40 55.02 -22.81
CA ASN A 30 27.19 55.72 -23.30
C ASN A 30 26.88 55.59 -24.81
N SER A 31 25.78 54.89 -25.14
CA SER A 31 24.71 55.38 -26.05
C SER A 31 23.54 54.38 -26.14
N GLY A 32 22.31 54.82 -25.82
CA GLY A 32 21.06 54.15 -26.26
C GLY A 32 20.00 53.96 -25.18
N THR A 33 19.30 55.05 -24.84
CA THR A 33 18.42 55.31 -23.68
C THR A 33 16.94 54.83 -23.90
N PRO A 34 15.96 55.07 -22.97
CA PRO A 34 15.26 54.01 -22.20
C PRO A 34 13.72 54.23 -22.13
N CYS A 35 12.98 53.58 -21.21
CA CYS A 35 11.87 54.15 -20.40
C CYS A 35 11.18 53.13 -19.45
N PRO A 36 10.44 53.53 -18.39
CA PRO A 36 10.97 53.43 -17.03
C PRO A 36 9.99 52.82 -15.99
N ILE A 37 10.50 52.51 -14.80
CA ILE A 37 9.72 52.49 -13.56
C ILE A 37 10.51 53.26 -12.50
N ALA A 38 9.94 54.37 -12.04
CA ALA A 38 10.44 55.17 -10.92
C ALA A 38 9.45 55.11 -9.75
N ALA A 39 10.01 55.28 -8.56
CA ALA A 39 9.44 55.05 -7.25
C ALA A 39 9.01 56.35 -6.52
N SER A 40 8.56 56.16 -5.26
CA SER A 40 8.52 57.12 -4.13
C SER A 40 7.30 58.08 -4.07
N ASN A 41 6.77 58.55 -2.94
CA ASN A 41 7.07 58.40 -1.50
C ASN A 41 5.87 58.95 -0.68
N THR A 42 6.02 58.93 0.66
CA THR A 42 5.48 59.81 1.73
C THR A 42 4.26 59.42 2.59
N ASP A 43 4.58 59.14 3.87
CA ASP A 43 4.11 59.71 5.15
C ASP A 43 2.63 59.73 5.62
N GLY A 44 2.45 59.22 6.85
CA GLY A 44 1.88 60.00 7.96
C GLY A 44 0.49 59.60 8.52
N GLY A 45 0.41 59.34 9.82
CA GLY A 45 -0.75 59.77 10.63
C GLY A 45 -1.59 58.71 11.38
N ILE A 46 -1.66 58.88 12.70
CA ILE A 46 -2.40 58.13 13.73
C ILE A 46 -3.91 58.39 13.68
N GLY A 47 -4.78 57.39 13.97
CA GLY A 47 -6.21 57.65 14.20
C GLY A 47 -7.09 56.42 14.49
N ARG A 48 -7.99 56.54 15.47
CA ARG A 48 -8.81 55.49 16.12
C ARG A 48 -10.11 55.12 15.37
N ARG A 49 -10.56 53.87 15.66
CA ARG A 49 -11.95 53.37 15.84
C ARG A 49 -12.90 53.14 14.64
N ARG A 50 -13.31 51.86 14.58
CA ARG A 50 -14.67 51.27 14.48
C ARG A 50 -15.43 51.24 13.14
N THR A 51 -16.00 50.03 12.96
CA THR A 51 -17.20 49.59 12.23
C THR A 51 -17.17 49.51 10.71
N GLY A 52 -17.49 48.31 10.18
CA GLY A 52 -18.00 48.18 8.82
C GLY A 52 -17.74 46.83 8.14
N ALA A 53 -18.71 45.93 8.25
CA ALA A 53 -19.15 44.96 7.24
C ALA A 53 -18.19 43.87 6.69
N LEU A 54 -18.51 42.66 7.13
CA LEU A 54 -18.37 41.34 6.51
C LEU A 54 -18.62 41.31 4.99
N HIS A 55 -17.75 40.61 4.25
CA HIS A 55 -18.18 39.74 3.15
C HIS A 55 -17.30 38.47 3.13
N GLY A 56 -17.94 37.34 3.41
CA GLY A 56 -17.33 36.02 3.44
C GLY A 56 -17.27 35.34 2.07
N PHE A 57 -16.24 34.50 1.90
CA PHE A 57 -16.18 33.44 0.91
C PHE A 57 -16.77 32.16 1.50
N PRO A 58 -17.60 31.39 0.77
CA PRO A 58 -18.22 30.20 1.34
C PRO A 58 -17.30 28.98 1.29
N ASP A 59 -17.01 28.43 2.47
CA ASP A 59 -16.73 27.02 2.69
C ASP A 59 -18.00 26.20 2.37
N ALA A 60 -17.89 25.20 1.50
CA ALA A 60 -18.94 24.21 1.28
C ALA A 60 -18.35 22.81 1.04
N ILE A 61 -17.97 22.13 2.13
CA ILE A 61 -18.04 20.68 2.20
C ILE A 61 -19.37 20.35 2.88
N SER A 62 -20.39 20.10 2.07
CA SER A 62 -21.70 19.67 2.54
C SER A 62 -21.63 18.21 3.03
N LEU A 63 -21.89 18.04 4.33
CA LEU A 63 -22.22 16.77 4.96
C LEU A 63 -23.72 16.51 4.71
N CYS A 64 -24.06 15.49 3.91
CA CYS A 64 -25.45 15.02 3.82
C CYS A 64 -25.75 13.98 4.94
N PRO A 65 -26.85 14.14 5.70
CA PRO A 65 -27.24 13.23 6.78
C PRO A 65 -28.17 12.10 6.31
N GLY A 66 -28.07 10.95 7.00
CA GLY A 66 -29.19 10.06 7.32
C GLY A 66 -29.67 9.07 6.25
N TRP A 67 -29.20 7.81 6.30
CA TRP A 67 -29.97 6.65 5.85
C TRP A 67 -29.77 5.48 6.82
N ASN A 68 -30.72 5.34 7.74
CA ASN A 68 -31.01 4.11 8.49
C ASN A 68 -32.03 3.31 7.66
N LEU A 69 -31.64 2.19 7.07
CA LEU A 69 -32.58 1.13 6.68
C LEU A 69 -31.81 -0.17 6.43
N PHE A 70 -31.73 -0.99 7.48
CA PHE A 70 -31.43 -2.41 7.37
C PHE A 70 -32.70 -3.13 6.92
N SER A 71 -32.76 -3.57 5.66
CA SER A 71 -33.65 -4.66 5.25
C SER A 71 -32.82 -5.93 5.08
N ARG A 72 -33.09 -6.88 5.96
CA ARG A 72 -32.39 -8.15 6.12
C ARG A 72 -33.06 -9.18 5.18
N TRP A 73 -32.33 -9.63 4.17
CA TRP A 73 -32.73 -10.77 3.33
C TRP A 73 -31.89 -11.98 3.79
N GLU A 74 -32.51 -12.96 4.44
CA GLU A 74 -31.86 -14.22 4.85
C GLU A 74 -32.37 -15.37 3.97
N GLY A 75 -31.57 -15.78 2.99
CA GLY A 75 -31.67 -17.11 2.39
C GLY A 75 -30.90 -18.14 3.25
N PRO A 76 -31.27 -19.43 3.23
CA PRO A 76 -30.60 -20.45 4.03
C PRO A 76 -29.26 -20.82 3.39
N GLY A 77 -28.18 -20.23 3.89
CA GLY A 77 -26.81 -20.55 3.52
C GLY A 77 -25.93 -20.50 4.76
N MET A 78 -25.05 -21.48 4.92
CA MET A 78 -24.02 -21.54 5.97
C MET A 78 -23.44 -20.14 6.24
N ARG A 79 -23.66 -19.61 7.45
CA ARG A 79 -23.19 -18.28 7.84
C ARG A 79 -21.67 -18.29 7.85
N GLN A 80 -21.04 -17.81 6.77
CA GLN A 80 -19.59 -17.61 6.75
C GLN A 80 -19.23 -16.58 7.82
N ARG A 81 -18.24 -16.91 8.64
CA ARG A 81 -17.72 -15.98 9.65
C ARG A 81 -17.06 -14.80 8.93
N SER A 82 -17.14 -13.64 9.55
CA SER A 82 -16.39 -12.48 9.11
C SER A 82 -14.92 -12.65 9.48
N PHE A 83 -14.04 -12.05 8.69
CA PHE A 83 -12.60 -11.99 8.97
C PHE A 83 -12.28 -11.51 10.40
N LEU A 84 -13.09 -10.57 10.93
CA LEU A 84 -12.93 -10.06 12.28
C LEU A 84 -13.27 -11.12 13.34
N GLU A 85 -14.30 -11.93 13.12
CA GLU A 85 -14.69 -13.01 14.03
C GLU A 85 -13.65 -14.12 14.06
N GLU A 86 -13.13 -14.53 12.90
CA GLU A 86 -12.08 -15.55 12.82
C GLU A 86 -10.77 -15.08 13.47
N HIS A 87 -10.35 -13.85 13.18
CA HIS A 87 -9.19 -13.26 13.83
C HIS A 87 -9.37 -13.15 15.34
N HIS A 88 -10.57 -12.81 15.80
CA HIS A 88 -10.91 -12.74 17.21
C HIS A 88 -10.87 -14.12 17.88
N ASP A 89 -11.39 -15.16 17.22
CA ASP A 89 -11.39 -16.54 17.74
C ASP A 89 -9.97 -17.11 17.88
N VAL A 90 -9.12 -16.90 16.87
CA VAL A 90 -7.72 -17.34 16.91
C VAL A 90 -6.95 -16.61 18.00
N SER A 91 -7.17 -15.30 18.10
CA SER A 91 -6.54 -14.49 19.14
C SER A 91 -7.06 -14.85 20.54
N ARG A 92 -8.37 -15.08 20.71
CA ARG A 92 -8.97 -15.54 21.96
C ARG A 92 -8.27 -16.78 22.48
N ARG A 93 -8.12 -17.78 21.62
CA ARG A 93 -7.51 -19.05 21.98
C ARG A 93 -6.00 -18.93 22.22
N TYR A 94 -5.30 -18.08 21.47
CA TYR A 94 -3.93 -17.69 21.81
C TYR A 94 -3.82 -17.11 23.23
N PHE A 95 -4.79 -16.29 23.67
CA PHE A 95 -4.81 -15.77 25.04
C PHE A 95 -5.18 -16.82 26.10
N LEU A 96 -6.04 -17.78 25.78
CA LEU A 96 -6.31 -18.92 26.67
C LEU A 96 -5.03 -19.76 26.87
N ASP A 97 -4.29 -20.02 25.80
CA ASP A 97 -3.01 -20.74 25.81
C ASP A 97 -1.95 -20.05 26.68
N LEU A 98 -1.78 -18.74 26.50
CA LEU A 98 -0.94 -17.90 27.37
C LEU A 98 -1.38 -17.98 28.84
N GLY A 99 -2.69 -18.00 29.09
CA GLY A 99 -3.26 -18.15 30.42
C GLY A 99 -2.89 -19.47 31.08
N LEU A 100 -2.98 -20.59 30.36
CA LEU A 100 -2.58 -21.92 30.82
C LEU A 100 -1.08 -22.03 31.16
N ARG A 101 -0.22 -21.28 30.45
CA ARG A 101 1.24 -21.25 30.67
C ARG A 101 1.69 -20.31 31.80
N SER A 102 0.79 -19.48 32.33
CA SER A 102 1.07 -18.56 33.43
C SER A 102 0.39 -19.04 34.72
N ALA A 103 1.04 -18.88 35.89
CA ALA A 103 0.49 -19.31 37.19
C ALA A 103 -0.83 -18.60 37.61
N THR A 104 -1.39 -17.76 36.74
CA THR A 104 -2.63 -16.98 36.91
C THR A 104 -3.80 -17.49 36.05
N GLY A 105 -3.74 -18.76 35.60
CA GLY A 105 -4.61 -19.41 34.59
C GLY A 105 -6.14 -19.41 34.79
N GLY A 106 -6.69 -18.72 35.79
CA GLY A 106 -8.13 -18.48 35.93
C GLY A 106 -8.66 -17.15 35.35
N LEU A 107 -7.79 -16.18 35.04
CA LEU A 107 -8.22 -14.79 34.78
C LEU A 107 -8.49 -14.47 33.30
N PHE A 108 -8.08 -15.31 32.35
CA PHE A 108 -8.13 -15.00 30.92
C PHE A 108 -9.41 -15.44 30.20
N ALA A 109 -10.17 -16.40 30.77
CA ALA A 109 -11.43 -16.86 30.18
C ALA A 109 -12.54 -15.78 30.17
N GLY A 110 -12.49 -14.83 31.13
CA GLY A 110 -13.50 -13.77 31.27
C GLY A 110 -13.31 -12.57 30.33
N ALA A 111 -12.08 -12.28 29.90
CA ALA A 111 -11.77 -11.06 29.14
C ALA A 111 -12.19 -11.12 27.65
N VAL A 112 -12.53 -12.30 27.14
CA VAL A 112 -12.84 -12.51 25.71
C VAL A 112 -14.32 -12.87 25.45
N GLY A 113 -15.17 -12.78 26.47
CA GLY A 113 -16.63 -12.91 26.37
C GLY A 113 -17.15 -14.35 26.38
N GLY A 114 -17.38 -14.91 27.58
CA GLY A 114 -18.40 -15.93 27.87
C GLY A 114 -18.03 -17.42 27.66
N GLY A 115 -18.36 -18.24 28.67
CA GLY A 115 -18.59 -19.69 28.59
C GLY A 115 -17.54 -20.59 29.27
N ASN A 116 -17.95 -21.32 30.32
CA ASN A 116 -17.18 -22.40 30.96
C ASN A 116 -16.75 -23.44 29.92
N ALA A 117 -15.45 -23.57 29.67
CA ALA A 117 -14.89 -24.69 28.91
C ALA A 117 -14.29 -25.69 29.89
N ALA A 118 -14.85 -26.90 29.87
CA ALA A 118 -14.40 -28.04 30.66
C ALA A 118 -12.93 -28.39 30.36
N ARG A 119 -12.22 -28.84 31.40
CA ARG A 119 -10.86 -29.38 31.35
C ARG A 119 -10.82 -30.65 30.50
N ALA A 120 -10.41 -30.53 29.25
CA ALA A 120 -9.80 -31.64 28.51
C ALA A 120 -8.28 -31.43 28.49
N ALA A 121 -7.51 -32.51 28.56
CA ALA A 121 -6.05 -32.45 28.51
C ALA A 121 -5.61 -31.82 27.18
N ASP A 122 -5.03 -30.61 27.25
CA ASP A 122 -4.65 -29.84 26.07
C ASP A 122 -3.36 -30.42 25.44
N PRO A 123 -3.31 -30.54 24.09
CA PRO A 123 -2.07 -30.85 23.38
C PRO A 123 -1.01 -29.75 23.60
N ASP A 124 0.25 -30.04 23.25
CA ASP A 124 1.36 -29.08 23.38
C ASP A 124 0.92 -27.68 22.89
N PRO A 125 1.00 -26.64 23.74
CA PRO A 125 0.51 -25.32 23.42
C PRO A 125 1.20 -24.64 22.20
N GLN A 126 2.35 -25.15 21.73
CA GLN A 126 2.91 -24.77 20.43
C GLN A 126 2.11 -25.33 19.24
N THR A 127 1.63 -26.57 19.38
CA THR A 127 0.79 -27.31 18.44
C THR A 127 -0.64 -26.75 18.42
N SER A 128 -1.13 -26.25 19.55
CA SER A 128 -2.45 -25.60 19.68
C SER A 128 -2.54 -24.31 18.83
N LEU A 129 -1.54 -23.42 18.92
CA LEU A 129 -1.51 -22.14 18.18
C LEU A 129 -1.38 -22.34 16.67
N ALA A 130 -0.53 -23.28 16.23
CA ALA A 130 -0.34 -23.57 14.80
C ALA A 130 -1.67 -23.99 14.15
N SER A 131 -2.42 -24.90 14.79
CA SER A 131 -3.73 -25.37 14.30
C SER A 131 -4.80 -24.28 14.19
N LEU A 132 -4.62 -23.16 14.92
CA LEU A 132 -5.55 -22.03 14.94
C LEU A 132 -5.16 -20.97 13.93
N VAL A 133 -3.86 -20.72 13.77
CA VAL A 133 -3.35 -19.89 12.68
C VAL A 133 -3.78 -20.48 11.33
N ASP A 134 -3.84 -21.81 11.21
CA ASP A 134 -4.35 -22.48 10.00
C ASP A 134 -5.84 -22.22 9.69
N LYS A 135 -6.61 -21.69 10.65
CA LYS A 135 -8.01 -21.30 10.46
C LYS A 135 -8.18 -19.81 10.15
N LEU A 136 -7.09 -19.03 10.12
CA LEU A 136 -7.15 -17.63 9.74
C LEU A 136 -7.29 -17.48 8.23
N GLU A 137 -8.31 -16.74 7.81
CA GLU A 137 -8.40 -16.21 6.45
C GLU A 137 -7.37 -15.08 6.28
N TYR A 138 -6.12 -15.45 6.01
CA TYR A 138 -5.01 -14.51 5.86
C TYR A 138 -5.17 -13.65 4.62
N LEU A 139 -5.53 -14.26 3.49
CA LEU A 139 -5.89 -13.54 2.29
C LEU A 139 -7.32 -13.01 2.40
N THR A 140 -7.50 -11.78 1.95
CA THR A 140 -8.82 -11.18 1.86
C THR A 140 -9.56 -11.81 0.69
N HIS A 141 -10.77 -12.29 0.93
CA HIS A 141 -11.65 -12.73 -0.16
C HIS A 141 -11.85 -11.59 -1.19
N PRO A 142 -11.86 -11.87 -2.51
CA PRO A 142 -11.94 -10.85 -3.57
C PRO A 142 -13.11 -9.87 -3.42
N GLU A 143 -14.27 -10.32 -2.96
CA GLU A 143 -15.46 -9.50 -2.73
C GLU A 143 -15.34 -8.61 -1.48
N LYS A 144 -14.56 -9.03 -0.47
CA LYS A 144 -14.37 -8.33 0.81
C LYS A 144 -13.28 -7.25 0.79
N PHE A 145 -12.47 -7.15 -0.27
CA PHE A 145 -11.51 -6.06 -0.41
C PHE A 145 -12.18 -4.68 -0.28
N GLY A 146 -11.57 -3.78 0.49
CA GLY A 146 -11.90 -2.37 0.48
C GLY A 146 -11.79 -1.78 -0.93
N THR A 147 -12.61 -0.77 -1.24
CA THR A 147 -12.70 -0.22 -2.59
C THR A 147 -12.56 1.29 -2.56
N VAL A 148 -11.63 1.79 -3.39
CA VAL A 148 -11.62 3.18 -3.86
C VAL A 148 -12.00 3.14 -5.33
N GLU A 149 -13.00 3.93 -5.70
CA GLU A 149 -13.56 3.95 -7.04
C GLU A 149 -13.90 5.36 -7.47
N ARG A 150 -13.83 5.57 -8.78
CA ARG A 150 -14.13 6.83 -9.45
C ARG A 150 -14.96 6.49 -10.68
N GLY A 151 -15.93 7.34 -10.95
CA GLY A 151 -16.72 7.33 -12.17
C GLY A 151 -18.20 7.44 -11.88
N ASN A 152 -18.91 8.11 -12.78
CA ASN A 152 -20.36 8.22 -12.75
C ASN A 152 -20.92 8.01 -14.17
N PRO A 153 -21.59 6.89 -14.45
CA PRO A 153 -21.73 5.71 -13.59
C PRO A 153 -20.36 5.05 -13.33
N LEU A 154 -20.29 4.13 -12.36
CA LEU A 154 -19.05 3.36 -12.17
C LEU A 154 -18.78 2.47 -13.40
N PRO A 155 -17.56 2.46 -13.98
CA PRO A 155 -17.32 1.79 -15.26
C PRO A 155 -17.70 0.31 -15.34
N TYR A 156 -17.62 -0.41 -14.21
CA TYR A 156 -17.97 -1.85 -14.16
C TYR A 156 -19.46 -2.12 -13.90
N LYS A 157 -20.26 -1.07 -13.68
CA LYS A 157 -21.70 -1.13 -13.49
C LYS A 157 -22.48 -0.74 -14.75
N LEU A 158 -21.79 -0.47 -15.86
CA LEU A 158 -22.45 -0.23 -17.14
C LEU A 158 -23.29 -1.46 -17.55
N PRO A 159 -24.36 -1.27 -18.34
CA PRO A 159 -25.10 -2.37 -18.96
C PRO A 159 -24.17 -3.32 -19.76
N PRO A 160 -24.52 -4.61 -19.91
CA PRO A 160 -23.67 -5.59 -20.58
C PRO A 160 -23.19 -5.19 -21.99
N GLU A 161 -24.07 -4.61 -22.80
CA GLU A 161 -23.77 -4.12 -24.15
C GLU A 161 -22.79 -2.95 -24.13
N GLU A 162 -22.93 -2.04 -23.17
CA GLU A 162 -22.01 -0.91 -22.99
C GLU A 162 -20.65 -1.37 -22.47
N LEU A 163 -20.61 -2.36 -21.56
CA LEU A 163 -19.37 -3.01 -21.13
C LEU A 163 -18.65 -3.64 -22.33
N GLN A 164 -19.41 -4.29 -23.22
CA GLN A 164 -18.86 -4.89 -24.42
C GLN A 164 -18.26 -3.82 -25.34
N ALA A 165 -19.01 -2.75 -25.64
CA ALA A 165 -18.56 -1.64 -26.48
C ALA A 165 -17.33 -0.90 -25.89
N ALA A 166 -17.29 -0.74 -24.57
CA ALA A 166 -16.19 -0.09 -23.85
C ALA A 166 -14.89 -0.92 -23.80
N GLY A 167 -14.92 -2.19 -24.22
CA GLY A 167 -13.79 -3.11 -24.05
C GLY A 167 -13.58 -3.56 -22.60
N MET A 168 -14.66 -3.57 -21.81
CA MET A 168 -14.68 -3.94 -20.38
C MET A 168 -15.04 -5.42 -20.15
N THR A 169 -15.13 -6.21 -21.22
CA THR A 169 -15.29 -7.67 -21.15
C THR A 169 -14.03 -8.36 -21.65
N ARG A 170 -13.78 -9.61 -21.24
CA ARG A 170 -12.64 -10.39 -21.75
C ARG A 170 -12.64 -10.50 -23.28
N LYS A 171 -13.82 -10.64 -23.90
CA LYS A 171 -13.97 -10.76 -25.36
C LYS A 171 -13.55 -9.49 -26.11
N THR A 172 -13.92 -8.31 -25.57
CA THR A 172 -13.72 -7.03 -26.25
C THR A 172 -12.56 -6.20 -25.70
N TRP A 173 -11.90 -6.66 -24.65
CA TRP A 173 -10.75 -5.96 -24.09
C TRP A 173 -9.61 -5.87 -25.08
N ARG A 174 -9.02 -4.68 -25.16
CA ARG A 174 -7.89 -4.34 -26.02
C ARG A 174 -6.99 -3.36 -25.28
N LEU A 175 -5.70 -3.66 -25.25
CA LEU A 175 -4.63 -2.80 -24.73
C LEU A 175 -3.81 -2.20 -25.86
N GLU A 176 -3.78 -0.88 -25.90
CA GLU A 176 -2.87 -0.13 -26.77
C GLU A 176 -1.54 0.10 -26.06
N VAL A 177 -0.43 -0.08 -26.78
CA VAL A 177 0.92 0.22 -26.31
C VAL A 177 1.64 0.96 -27.43
N VAL A 178 1.80 2.26 -27.28
CA VAL A 178 2.24 3.16 -28.37
C VAL A 178 3.23 4.20 -27.88
N ALA A 179 3.94 4.85 -28.81
CA ALA A 179 4.74 6.03 -28.50
C ALA A 179 3.83 7.19 -28.07
N ASP A 180 4.28 8.00 -27.11
CA ASP A 180 3.62 9.25 -26.73
C ASP A 180 3.74 10.26 -27.89
N PRO A 181 2.62 10.68 -28.50
CA PRO A 181 2.64 11.60 -29.64
C PRO A 181 3.18 12.99 -29.29
N GLU A 182 3.19 13.35 -28.00
CA GLU A 182 3.75 14.62 -27.51
C GLU A 182 5.23 14.51 -27.13
N SER A 183 5.89 13.38 -27.46
CA SER A 183 7.32 13.17 -27.18
C SER A 183 8.06 12.54 -28.36
N ASN A 184 9.39 12.53 -28.31
CA ASN A 184 10.24 11.90 -29.33
C ASN A 184 10.62 10.45 -29.01
N SER A 185 9.80 9.75 -28.22
CA SER A 185 9.96 8.32 -27.91
C SER A 185 9.78 7.44 -29.14
N GLN A 186 10.63 6.42 -29.27
CA GLN A 186 10.60 5.52 -30.43
C GLN A 186 9.98 4.15 -30.09
N VAL A 187 9.04 3.70 -30.91
CA VAL A 187 8.38 2.39 -30.77
C VAL A 187 8.29 1.75 -32.15
N GLY A 188 8.95 0.62 -32.36
CA GLY A 188 9.07 0.00 -33.67
C GLY A 188 7.82 -0.78 -34.12
N GLN A 189 7.06 -1.35 -33.19
CA GLN A 189 5.87 -2.16 -33.48
C GLN A 189 4.71 -1.78 -32.53
N PRO A 190 4.13 -0.57 -32.65
CA PRO A 190 3.07 -0.13 -31.75
C PRO A 190 1.85 -1.05 -31.83
N LEU A 191 1.17 -1.27 -30.69
CA LEU A 191 -0.10 -2.00 -30.62
C LEU A 191 -1.23 -0.98 -30.59
N ARG A 192 -2.10 -0.97 -31.61
CA ARG A 192 -3.15 0.04 -31.81
C ARG A 192 -4.50 -0.60 -32.05
N ARG A 193 -5.56 0.07 -31.59
CA ARG A 193 -6.93 -0.36 -31.93
C ARG A 193 -7.25 -0.10 -33.41
N SER A 194 -6.73 0.99 -33.96
CA SER A 194 -7.05 1.47 -35.32
C SER A 194 -6.63 0.52 -36.45
N ASP A 195 -5.59 -0.29 -36.23
CA ASP A 195 -5.06 -1.25 -37.21
C ASP A 195 -5.25 -2.71 -36.77
N GLY A 196 -6.03 -2.95 -35.71
CA GLY A 196 -6.32 -4.29 -35.19
C GLY A 196 -5.16 -4.98 -34.46
N THR A 197 -4.05 -4.30 -34.20
CA THR A 197 -2.87 -4.91 -33.55
C THR A 197 -2.87 -4.85 -32.02
N ALA A 198 -3.81 -4.10 -31.42
CA ALA A 198 -3.95 -4.01 -29.97
C ALA A 198 -3.98 -5.39 -29.29
N LEU A 199 -3.26 -5.54 -28.17
CA LEU A 199 -3.24 -6.79 -27.43
C LEU A 199 -4.64 -7.08 -26.88
N ASP A 200 -5.23 -8.20 -27.29
CA ASP A 200 -6.49 -8.69 -26.77
C ASP A 200 -6.29 -9.68 -25.61
N PHE A 201 -7.40 -10.14 -25.03
CA PHE A 201 -7.35 -11.01 -23.87
C PHE A 201 -6.77 -12.39 -24.22
N ASP A 202 -7.10 -12.94 -25.39
CA ASP A 202 -6.57 -14.23 -25.84
C ASP A 202 -5.05 -14.15 -26.10
N GLY A 203 -4.58 -13.06 -26.70
CA GLY A 203 -3.17 -12.75 -26.84
C GLY A 203 -2.45 -12.61 -25.50
N LEU A 204 -3.09 -11.99 -24.50
CA LEU A 204 -2.56 -11.94 -23.13
C LEU A 204 -2.51 -13.35 -22.51
N MET A 205 -3.54 -14.18 -22.71
CA MET A 205 -3.56 -15.55 -22.20
C MET A 205 -2.53 -16.44 -22.87
N ALA A 206 -2.26 -16.23 -24.16
CA ALA A 206 -1.18 -16.91 -24.87
C ALA A 206 0.20 -16.58 -24.27
N MET A 207 0.43 -15.34 -23.84
CA MET A 207 1.63 -14.95 -23.10
C MET A 207 1.66 -15.57 -21.70
N ALA A 208 0.53 -15.55 -20.99
CA ALA A 208 0.40 -16.08 -19.63
C ALA A 208 0.83 -17.55 -19.50
N ARG A 209 0.59 -18.38 -20.53
CA ARG A 209 1.04 -19.78 -20.57
C ARG A 209 2.55 -19.96 -20.35
N LYS A 210 3.36 -18.96 -20.70
CA LYS A 210 4.82 -19.01 -20.60
C LYS A 210 5.42 -18.03 -19.58
N ARG A 211 4.71 -16.94 -19.31
CA ARG A 211 5.27 -15.77 -18.61
C ARG A 211 4.51 -15.38 -17.35
N SER A 212 3.45 -16.11 -16.96
CA SER A 212 2.67 -15.75 -15.78
C SER A 212 3.54 -15.77 -14.52
N VAL A 213 3.34 -14.76 -13.67
CA VAL A 213 3.96 -14.65 -12.36
C VAL A 213 2.89 -14.45 -11.29
N ARG A 214 3.20 -14.89 -10.07
CA ARG A 214 2.31 -14.79 -8.91
C ARG A 214 3.06 -14.22 -7.72
N PHE A 215 2.41 -13.35 -6.96
CA PHE A 215 2.95 -12.82 -5.71
C PHE A 215 1.84 -12.32 -4.79
N LEU A 216 2.10 -12.34 -3.48
CA LEU A 216 1.22 -11.68 -2.52
C LEU A 216 1.41 -10.16 -2.59
N LYS A 217 0.30 -9.42 -2.55
CA LYS A 217 0.33 -7.97 -2.40
C LYS A 217 -0.88 -7.47 -1.60
N THR A 218 -0.57 -6.58 -0.68
CA THR A 218 -1.50 -5.72 0.04
C THR A 218 -1.92 -4.55 -0.83
N MET A 219 -3.22 -4.39 -1.04
CA MET A 219 -3.78 -3.18 -1.61
C MET A 219 -3.98 -2.17 -0.48
N THR A 220 -3.35 -1.01 -0.59
CA THR A 220 -3.40 0.05 0.43
C THR A 220 -3.46 1.41 -0.24
N CYS A 221 -4.18 2.36 0.36
CA CYS A 221 -4.28 3.72 -0.18
C CYS A 221 -3.24 4.62 0.50
N ASN A 222 -2.64 5.52 -0.29
CA ASN A 222 -1.62 6.45 0.20
C ASN A 222 -2.09 7.32 1.37
N ASN A 223 -3.39 7.63 1.42
CA ASN A 223 -3.96 8.60 2.35
C ASN A 223 -4.95 7.97 3.35
N MET A 224 -5.02 6.64 3.45
CA MET A 224 -5.92 5.94 4.38
C MET A 224 -5.13 5.28 5.50
N ASP A 225 -5.80 5.08 6.63
CA ASP A 225 -5.15 4.61 7.85
C ASP A 225 -5.02 3.10 7.92
N SER A 226 -5.73 2.37 7.06
CA SER A 226 -5.74 0.91 7.05
C SER A 226 -5.66 0.34 5.64
N PRO A 227 -5.01 -0.83 5.46
CA PRO A 227 -5.01 -1.56 4.20
C PRO A 227 -6.42 -1.94 3.76
N LEU A 228 -6.62 -2.02 2.44
CA LEU A 228 -7.89 -2.44 1.82
C LEU A 228 -8.01 -3.98 1.69
N GLY A 229 -6.90 -4.71 1.86
CA GLY A 229 -6.87 -6.17 1.81
C GLY A 229 -5.57 -6.68 1.22
N THR A 230 -5.30 -7.98 1.38
CA THR A 230 -4.14 -8.67 0.81
C THR A 230 -4.60 -9.87 0.00
N GLY A 231 -3.92 -10.17 -1.11
CA GLY A 231 -4.30 -11.25 -2.01
C GLY A 231 -3.13 -11.78 -2.81
N LEU A 232 -3.33 -12.94 -3.44
CA LEU A 232 -2.43 -13.50 -4.44
C LEU A 232 -2.81 -12.93 -5.81
N TRP A 233 -1.91 -12.15 -6.41
CA TRP A 233 -2.13 -11.52 -7.71
C TRP A 233 -1.38 -12.30 -8.78
N GLU A 234 -2.06 -12.58 -9.90
CA GLU A 234 -1.48 -13.30 -11.03
C GLU A 234 -1.65 -12.51 -12.33
N GLY A 235 -0.56 -12.43 -13.09
CA GLY A 235 -0.51 -11.66 -14.33
C GLY A 235 0.71 -11.92 -15.19
N VAL A 236 0.75 -11.26 -16.35
CA VAL A 236 1.92 -11.22 -17.24
C VAL A 236 2.77 -10.01 -16.88
N PRO A 237 4.10 -10.15 -16.71
CA PRO A 237 5.00 -9.01 -16.55
C PRO A 237 4.80 -7.98 -17.66
N LEU A 238 4.59 -6.71 -17.28
CA LEU A 238 4.38 -5.62 -18.23
C LEU A 238 5.58 -5.46 -19.19
N ARG A 239 6.80 -5.74 -18.71
CA ARG A 239 8.01 -5.73 -19.54
C ARG A 239 7.87 -6.62 -20.79
N ASP A 240 7.23 -7.78 -20.67
CA ASP A 240 7.10 -8.72 -21.78
C ASP A 240 6.17 -8.17 -22.85
N VAL A 241 5.16 -7.39 -22.47
CA VAL A 241 4.26 -6.71 -23.42
C VAL A 241 4.96 -5.52 -24.06
N ILE A 242 5.72 -4.74 -23.29
CA ILE A 242 6.51 -3.62 -23.83
C ILE A 242 7.52 -4.13 -24.86
N TRP A 243 8.22 -5.24 -24.60
CA TRP A 243 9.18 -5.78 -25.57
C TRP A 243 8.55 -6.24 -26.90
N ARG A 244 7.25 -6.58 -26.92
CA ARG A 244 6.54 -6.86 -28.19
C ARG A 244 6.42 -5.63 -29.08
N VAL A 245 6.48 -4.42 -28.51
CA VAL A 245 6.40 -3.18 -29.28
C VAL A 245 7.74 -2.68 -29.79
N ARG A 246 8.83 -3.43 -29.56
CA ARG A 246 10.20 -3.07 -29.95
C ARG A 246 10.54 -1.64 -29.47
N PRO A 247 10.62 -1.41 -28.15
CA PRO A 247 10.94 -0.10 -27.60
C PRO A 247 12.31 0.34 -28.14
N GLY A 248 12.38 1.54 -28.69
CA GLY A 248 13.60 2.14 -29.22
C GLY A 248 14.22 3.14 -28.25
N ASN A 249 14.87 4.18 -28.80
CA ASN A 249 15.49 5.23 -28.01
C ASN A 249 14.45 6.20 -27.40
N ASN A 250 14.94 7.07 -26.51
CA ASN A 250 14.18 8.18 -25.93
C ASN A 250 12.93 7.75 -25.13
N ILE A 251 13.05 6.69 -24.32
CA ILE A 251 11.97 6.29 -23.41
C ILE A 251 12.47 6.48 -21.98
N ARG A 252 11.75 7.29 -21.20
CA ARG A 252 12.05 7.54 -19.78
C ARG A 252 10.95 7.04 -18.86
N ARG A 253 9.70 7.04 -19.32
CA ARG A 253 8.54 6.60 -18.53
C ARG A 253 7.54 5.83 -19.37
N ALA A 254 6.73 5.05 -18.68
CA ALA A 254 5.48 4.52 -19.20
C ALA A 254 4.32 5.20 -18.47
N TRP A 255 3.35 5.70 -19.23
CA TRP A 255 2.13 6.35 -18.76
C TRP A 255 0.94 5.42 -19.01
N PHE A 256 0.07 5.28 -18.04
CA PHE A 256 -0.98 4.26 -18.00
C PHE A 256 -2.35 4.91 -17.84
N TYR A 257 -3.33 4.35 -18.56
CA TYR A 257 -4.69 4.85 -18.56
C TYR A 257 -5.69 3.69 -18.41
N GLY A 258 -6.65 3.89 -17.52
CA GLY A 258 -7.82 3.04 -17.39
C GLY A 258 -9.01 3.61 -18.16
N TYR A 259 -9.97 2.74 -18.48
CA TYR A 259 -11.27 3.18 -18.97
C TYR A 259 -11.98 4.04 -17.92
N HIS A 260 -12.60 5.14 -18.38
CA HIS A 260 -13.14 6.20 -17.54
C HIS A 260 -14.41 6.83 -18.16
N ASN A 261 -15.26 6.00 -18.80
CA ASN A 261 -16.49 6.44 -19.46
C ASN A 261 -16.29 7.53 -20.52
N ASN A 262 -15.10 7.58 -21.13
CA ASN A 262 -14.69 8.64 -22.06
C ASN A 262 -14.90 10.06 -21.50
N THR A 263 -14.93 10.22 -20.18
CA THR A 263 -15.18 11.50 -19.51
C THR A 263 -13.89 11.98 -18.85
N PRO A 264 -13.20 13.02 -19.37
CA PRO A 264 -11.87 13.42 -18.89
C PRO A 264 -11.78 13.67 -17.38
N SER A 265 -12.82 14.22 -16.74
CA SER A 265 -12.85 14.44 -15.29
C SER A 265 -12.86 13.13 -14.48
N GLN A 266 -13.29 12.02 -15.07
CA GLN A 266 -13.28 10.69 -14.47
C GLN A 266 -11.97 9.94 -14.70
N MET A 267 -11.04 10.51 -15.48
CA MET A 267 -9.77 9.87 -15.81
C MET A 267 -8.98 9.51 -14.55
N PHE A 268 -8.47 8.28 -14.56
CA PHE A 268 -7.52 7.79 -13.57
C PHE A 268 -6.28 7.27 -14.30
N SER A 269 -5.17 7.91 -14.02
CA SER A 269 -3.89 7.74 -14.72
C SER A 269 -2.76 7.61 -13.71
N GLY A 270 -1.71 6.96 -14.15
CA GLY A 270 -0.48 6.81 -13.39
C GLY A 270 0.69 6.58 -14.32
N SER A 271 1.89 6.71 -13.80
CA SER A 271 3.12 6.46 -14.56
C SER A 271 4.09 5.56 -13.81
N LEU A 272 5.14 5.10 -14.48
CA LEU A 272 6.32 4.55 -13.83
C LEU A 272 7.57 4.93 -14.64
N PRO A 273 8.72 5.15 -13.99
CA PRO A 273 10.01 5.15 -14.70
C PRO A 273 10.17 3.87 -15.49
N ILE A 274 10.67 3.96 -16.73
CA ILE A 274 10.77 2.79 -17.61
C ILE A 274 11.69 1.72 -17.01
N GLY A 275 12.75 2.12 -16.31
CA GLY A 275 13.65 1.19 -15.59
C GLY A 275 12.90 0.31 -14.59
N ARG A 276 11.96 0.86 -13.81
CA ARG A 276 11.15 0.04 -12.89
C ARG A 276 10.23 -0.95 -13.62
N VAL A 277 9.77 -0.61 -14.83
CA VAL A 277 8.94 -1.52 -15.62
C VAL A 277 9.77 -2.65 -16.23
N LEU A 278 10.97 -2.33 -16.72
CA LEU A 278 11.83 -3.28 -17.42
C LEU A 278 12.69 -4.12 -16.49
N GLU A 279 13.06 -3.60 -15.31
CA GLU A 279 13.88 -4.27 -14.31
C GLU A 279 13.06 -4.73 -13.10
N ASP A 280 13.60 -5.70 -12.37
CA ASP A 280 13.10 -6.14 -11.07
C ASP A 280 14.14 -5.81 -10.00
N PRO A 281 13.89 -4.80 -9.15
CA PRO A 281 14.72 -4.59 -7.98
C PRO A 281 14.79 -5.87 -7.12
N PRO A 282 15.91 -6.13 -6.43
CA PRO A 282 16.04 -7.33 -5.59
C PRO A 282 14.84 -7.54 -4.67
N ALA A 283 14.35 -8.77 -4.61
CA ALA A 283 13.18 -9.20 -3.82
C ALA A 283 11.86 -8.46 -4.13
N THR A 284 11.79 -7.65 -5.19
CA THR A 284 10.58 -6.97 -5.64
C THR A 284 10.01 -7.67 -6.87
N PRO A 285 8.75 -8.12 -6.85
CA PRO A 285 8.16 -8.77 -8.02
C PRO A 285 8.03 -7.85 -9.26
N PRO A 286 7.74 -8.42 -10.43
CA PRO A 286 7.39 -7.66 -11.63
C PRO A 286 6.19 -6.74 -11.44
N VAL A 287 6.18 -5.63 -12.19
CA VAL A 287 4.91 -4.95 -12.51
C VAL A 287 4.14 -5.84 -13.49
N ILE A 288 2.87 -6.14 -13.19
CA ILE A 288 2.08 -7.08 -14.00
C ILE A 288 0.82 -6.45 -14.59
N LEU A 289 0.46 -6.95 -15.77
CA LEU A 289 -0.91 -6.97 -16.28
C LEU A 289 -1.66 -8.13 -15.62
N CYS A 290 -2.38 -7.80 -14.55
CA CYS A 290 -3.06 -8.75 -13.70
C CYS A 290 -4.44 -9.12 -14.26
N TYR A 291 -4.71 -10.43 -14.33
CA TYR A 291 -5.97 -10.99 -14.78
C TYR A 291 -6.64 -11.93 -13.75
N ARG A 292 -5.93 -12.31 -12.68
CA ARG A 292 -6.44 -13.17 -11.59
C ARG A 292 -6.11 -12.61 -10.20
N LEU A 293 -7.04 -12.81 -9.28
CA LEU A 293 -6.92 -12.49 -7.85
C LEU A 293 -7.41 -13.69 -7.04
N ASN A 294 -6.53 -14.25 -6.20
CA ASN A 294 -6.77 -15.47 -5.42
C ASN A 294 -7.24 -16.66 -6.29
N GLY A 295 -6.61 -16.86 -7.44
CA GLY A 295 -6.96 -17.95 -8.38
C GLY A 295 -8.15 -17.63 -9.29
N GLU A 296 -9.03 -16.72 -8.86
CA GLU A 296 -10.22 -16.33 -9.61
C GLU A 296 -9.97 -15.22 -10.62
N TRP A 297 -10.76 -15.24 -11.68
CA TRP A 297 -10.80 -14.16 -12.66
C TRP A 297 -11.09 -12.81 -11.99
N ILE A 298 -10.25 -11.81 -12.27
CA ILE A 298 -10.47 -10.49 -11.67
C ILE A 298 -11.83 -9.93 -12.11
N SER A 299 -12.63 -9.50 -11.13
CA SER A 299 -13.96 -8.95 -11.37
C SER A 299 -13.90 -7.50 -11.86
N GLY A 300 -14.96 -7.04 -12.53
CA GLY A 300 -15.06 -5.64 -12.98
C GLY A 300 -14.83 -4.65 -11.85
N ARG A 301 -15.43 -4.87 -10.66
CA ARG A 301 -15.23 -4.03 -9.46
C ARG A 301 -13.76 -3.91 -9.04
N ARG A 302 -12.98 -4.97 -9.25
CA ARG A 302 -11.55 -5.04 -8.92
C ARG A 302 -10.63 -4.55 -10.02
N GLY A 303 -11.17 -4.08 -11.14
CA GLY A 303 -10.42 -3.55 -12.27
C GLY A 303 -10.33 -4.50 -13.46
N GLY A 304 -11.14 -5.56 -13.48
CA GLY A 304 -11.17 -6.51 -14.59
C GLY A 304 -11.74 -5.93 -15.88
N PRO A 305 -11.38 -6.50 -17.04
CA PRO A 305 -10.77 -7.82 -17.18
C PRO A 305 -9.26 -7.86 -16.94
N VAL A 306 -8.57 -6.70 -17.04
CA VAL A 306 -7.14 -6.56 -16.78
C VAL A 306 -6.87 -5.25 -16.03
N ARG A 307 -6.03 -5.32 -14.99
CA ARG A 307 -5.54 -4.14 -14.28
C ARG A 307 -4.02 -4.16 -14.17
N MET A 308 -3.43 -3.02 -13.88
CA MET A 308 -2.05 -2.97 -13.40
C MET A 308 -1.96 -3.33 -11.92
N VAL A 309 -0.91 -4.08 -11.59
CA VAL A 309 -0.45 -4.28 -10.22
C VAL A 309 1.04 -3.97 -10.14
N VAL A 310 1.38 -3.00 -9.27
CA VAL A 310 2.74 -2.53 -8.99
C VAL A 310 3.06 -2.89 -7.55
N PRO A 311 3.87 -3.94 -7.27
CA PRO A 311 4.02 -4.55 -5.94
C PRO A 311 4.30 -3.56 -4.79
N GLU A 312 5.28 -2.69 -4.98
CA GLU A 312 5.80 -1.78 -3.97
C GLU A 312 5.01 -0.49 -3.82
N SER A 313 4.06 -0.22 -4.72
CA SER A 313 3.34 1.06 -4.76
C SER A 313 1.96 1.00 -4.11
N TYR A 314 1.50 2.17 -3.65
CA TYR A 314 0.14 2.38 -3.18
C TYR A 314 -0.89 2.25 -4.32
N GLY A 315 -2.17 2.12 -3.95
CA GLY A 315 -3.27 1.80 -4.85
C GLY A 315 -3.41 2.74 -6.05
N PHE A 316 -2.93 3.98 -5.96
CA PHE A 316 -3.05 4.94 -7.06
C PHE A 316 -2.21 4.58 -8.30
N ARG A 317 -1.11 3.84 -8.15
CA ARG A 317 -0.34 3.33 -9.30
C ARG A 317 -0.88 2.01 -9.87
N ASN A 318 -1.91 1.43 -9.25
CA ASN A 318 -2.47 0.14 -9.66
C ASN A 318 -3.72 0.38 -10.51
N ILE A 319 -3.54 0.84 -11.75
CA ILE A 319 -4.61 1.28 -12.65
C ILE A 319 -5.63 0.16 -12.93
N LYS A 320 -6.90 0.43 -12.62
CA LYS A 320 -8.04 -0.44 -12.95
C LYS A 320 -8.44 -0.27 -14.41
N TRP A 321 -8.99 -1.31 -15.02
CA TRP A 321 -9.57 -1.25 -16.38
C TRP A 321 -8.57 -0.76 -17.42
N LEU A 322 -7.33 -1.25 -17.34
CA LEU A 322 -6.22 -0.76 -18.15
C LEU A 322 -6.54 -0.95 -19.64
N ASN A 323 -6.43 0.11 -20.44
CA ASN A 323 -6.70 0.06 -21.88
C ASN A 323 -5.61 0.72 -22.73
N LYS A 324 -4.73 1.54 -22.16
CA LYS A 324 -3.68 2.23 -22.90
C LYS A 324 -2.41 2.44 -22.08
N VAL A 325 -1.27 2.24 -22.74
CA VAL A 325 0.07 2.57 -22.28
C VAL A 325 0.76 3.44 -23.32
N PHE A 326 1.27 4.59 -22.90
CA PHE A 326 2.20 5.40 -23.68
C PHE A 326 3.62 5.17 -23.17
N LEU A 327 4.56 4.93 -24.09
CA LEU A 327 5.99 5.03 -23.82
C LEU A 327 6.42 6.46 -24.17
N THR A 328 7.04 7.17 -23.23
CA THR A 328 7.31 8.60 -23.38
C THR A 328 8.73 8.97 -22.98
N ASN A 329 9.31 9.97 -23.64
CA ASN A 329 10.56 10.61 -23.20
C ASN A 329 10.33 11.71 -22.14
N ARG A 330 9.10 11.97 -21.75
CA ARG A 330 8.80 13.01 -20.76
C ARG A 330 9.35 12.61 -19.39
N PHE A 331 9.97 13.57 -18.71
CA PHE A 331 10.51 13.34 -17.37
C PHE A 331 9.43 13.32 -16.29
N ASN A 332 8.33 14.03 -16.53
CA ASN A 332 7.24 14.18 -15.57
C ASN A 332 6.32 12.96 -15.53
N ALA A 333 5.71 12.74 -14.38
CA ALA A 333 4.59 11.84 -14.24
C ALA A 333 3.32 12.42 -14.90
N ASN A 334 2.27 11.59 -14.97
CA ASN A 334 0.90 11.98 -15.35
C ASN A 334 -0.11 11.49 -14.30
N ASP A 335 0.36 11.25 -13.07
CA ASP A 335 -0.42 10.59 -12.03
C ASP A 335 -1.57 11.51 -11.60
N THR A 336 -2.79 10.96 -11.45
CA THR A 336 -4.01 11.74 -11.15
C THR A 336 -3.89 12.66 -9.92
N TYR A 337 -3.00 12.33 -8.98
CA TYR A 337 -2.81 13.08 -7.74
C TYR A 337 -1.49 13.87 -7.69
N GLU A 338 -0.73 13.95 -8.78
CA GLU A 338 0.58 14.62 -8.79
C GLU A 338 0.49 16.10 -8.37
N ARG A 339 -0.56 16.81 -8.82
CA ARG A 339 -0.79 18.22 -8.46
C ARG A 339 -1.47 18.39 -7.10
N GLY A 340 -1.91 17.30 -6.48
CA GLY A 340 -2.59 17.27 -5.18
C GLY A 340 -1.63 17.11 -3.99
N ASN A 341 -0.34 17.41 -4.19
CA ASN A 341 0.74 17.24 -3.22
C ASN A 341 0.87 15.80 -2.69
N ASN A 342 0.42 14.79 -3.45
CA ASN A 342 0.75 13.40 -3.14
C ASN A 342 2.17 13.12 -3.62
N ASP A 343 2.98 12.47 -2.80
CA ASP A 343 4.25 11.92 -3.25
C ASP A 343 3.96 10.63 -4.03
N ILE A 344 4.01 10.77 -5.34
CA ILE A 344 3.67 9.71 -6.27
C ILE A 344 4.72 8.59 -6.28
N ASP A 345 5.98 8.87 -5.93
CA ASP A 345 7.07 7.88 -5.94
C ASP A 345 7.25 7.17 -4.59
N SER A 346 6.24 7.28 -3.72
CA SER A 346 6.25 6.65 -2.41
C SER A 346 6.17 5.13 -2.46
N TRP A 347 7.19 4.51 -1.85
CA TRP A 347 7.17 3.08 -1.54
C TRP A 347 6.23 2.76 -0.39
N MET A 348 5.56 1.60 -0.49
CA MET A 348 4.69 1.07 0.54
C MET A 348 5.44 0.96 1.87
N LYS A 349 4.87 1.57 2.90
CA LYS A 349 5.47 1.64 4.22
C LYS A 349 5.12 0.43 5.09
N THR A 350 6.04 0.13 5.99
CA THR A 350 5.81 -0.79 7.10
C THR A 350 4.98 -0.10 8.17
N LEU A 351 3.88 -0.71 8.59
CA LEU A 351 3.03 -0.19 9.67
C LEU A 351 2.33 -1.32 10.44
N ALA A 352 1.91 -1.02 11.67
CA ALA A 352 1.02 -1.85 12.48
C ALA A 352 -0.29 -1.12 12.78
N ARG A 353 -1.40 -1.87 12.77
CA ARG A 353 -2.73 -1.40 13.18
C ARG A 353 -3.42 -2.42 14.06
N PHE A 354 -4.23 -1.95 15.00
CA PHE A 354 -5.10 -2.79 15.80
C PHE A 354 -6.30 -3.28 14.98
N ILE A 355 -6.61 -4.56 15.13
CA ILE A 355 -7.89 -5.16 14.69
C ILE A 355 -8.83 -5.21 15.89
N SER A 356 -8.43 -5.91 16.97
CA SER A 356 -9.20 -5.98 18.22
C SER A 356 -8.42 -5.34 19.37
N LYS A 357 -9.13 -4.49 20.12
CA LYS A 357 -8.65 -3.90 21.38
C LYS A 357 -9.81 -3.69 22.34
N PRO A 358 -9.67 -4.00 23.64
CA PRO A 358 -10.70 -3.71 24.61
C PRO A 358 -10.85 -2.20 24.78
N ARG A 359 -12.08 -1.70 24.79
CA ARG A 359 -12.36 -0.31 25.23
C ARG A 359 -12.30 -0.18 26.76
N ARG A 360 -12.48 -1.31 27.46
CA ARG A 360 -12.47 -1.41 28.92
C ARG A 360 -11.63 -2.62 29.34
N ALA A 361 -10.73 -2.43 30.30
CA ALA A 361 -9.97 -3.50 30.93
C ALA A 361 -10.13 -3.45 32.45
N LYS A 362 -9.71 -4.51 33.13
CA LYS A 362 -9.71 -4.60 34.59
C LYS A 362 -8.30 -4.30 35.13
N ALA A 363 -8.23 -3.56 36.22
CA ALA A 363 -6.98 -3.20 36.87
C ALA A 363 -6.22 -4.45 37.32
N GLY A 364 -4.89 -4.38 37.23
CA GLY A 364 -4.01 -5.50 37.59
C GLY A 364 -4.06 -6.70 36.63
N GLN A 365 -4.82 -6.63 35.53
CA GLN A 365 -4.86 -7.67 34.51
C GLN A 365 -4.16 -7.24 33.22
N PRO A 366 -3.37 -8.12 32.57
CA PRO A 366 -2.84 -7.87 31.24
C PRO A 366 -3.97 -7.62 30.22
N ILE A 367 -3.67 -6.82 29.20
CA ILE A 367 -4.66 -6.34 28.24
C ILE A 367 -4.47 -7.08 26.90
N PRO A 368 -5.42 -7.90 26.44
CA PRO A 368 -5.30 -8.63 25.17
C PRO A 368 -5.47 -7.73 23.95
N LEU A 369 -4.54 -7.82 23.02
CA LEU A 369 -4.45 -6.96 21.83
C LEU A 369 -4.12 -7.76 20.58
N THR A 370 -4.75 -7.40 19.47
CA THR A 370 -4.56 -8.08 18.20
C THR A 370 -4.57 -7.10 17.05
N GLY A 371 -3.93 -7.45 15.94
CA GLY A 371 -3.91 -6.58 14.78
C GLY A 371 -3.24 -7.13 13.55
N LEU A 372 -3.01 -6.22 12.62
CA LEU A 372 -2.30 -6.45 11.36
C LEU A 372 -1.01 -5.63 11.30
N ALA A 373 -0.03 -6.15 10.59
CA ALA A 373 1.22 -5.51 10.24
C ALA A 373 1.36 -5.56 8.71
N GLN A 374 1.36 -4.39 8.07
CA GLN A 374 1.70 -4.28 6.65
C GLN A 374 3.21 -4.27 6.51
N ALA A 375 3.73 -5.20 5.71
CA ALA A 375 5.13 -5.24 5.34
C ALA A 375 5.38 -4.29 4.17
N GLY A 376 6.11 -3.21 4.40
CA GLY A 376 6.61 -2.36 3.34
C GLY A 376 7.82 -2.96 2.66
N ILE A 377 8.52 -2.16 1.86
CA ILE A 377 9.74 -2.57 1.15
C ILE A 377 10.85 -3.10 2.07
N ASN A 378 10.93 -2.60 3.31
CA ASN A 378 11.92 -3.03 4.30
C ASN A 378 11.37 -4.12 5.26
N GLY A 379 10.24 -4.76 4.93
CA GLY A 379 9.63 -5.81 5.75
C GLY A 379 9.18 -5.35 7.14
N VAL A 380 8.80 -6.31 8.00
CA VAL A 380 8.47 -6.09 9.41
C VAL A 380 9.24 -7.09 10.26
N SER A 381 9.99 -6.62 11.24
CA SER A 381 10.72 -7.48 12.19
C SER A 381 10.00 -7.59 13.53
N LYS A 382 9.32 -6.52 13.97
CA LYS A 382 8.60 -6.48 15.25
C LYS A 382 7.32 -5.67 15.16
N VAL A 383 6.39 -5.98 16.05
CA VAL A 383 5.29 -5.09 16.41
C VAL A 383 5.40 -4.80 17.90
N GLN A 384 5.12 -3.56 18.27
CA GLN A 384 5.23 -3.08 19.64
C GLN A 384 3.96 -2.36 20.07
N VAL A 385 3.63 -2.47 21.35
CA VAL A 385 2.53 -1.76 21.99
C VAL A 385 3.00 -0.95 23.18
N TRP A 386 2.34 0.16 23.46
CA TRP A 386 2.64 1.01 24.61
C TRP A 386 1.35 1.50 25.25
N VAL A 387 1.24 1.29 26.57
CA VAL A 387 0.15 1.80 27.40
C VAL A 387 0.64 3.03 28.16
N HIS A 388 0.02 4.17 27.92
CA HIS A 388 0.42 5.45 28.49
C HIS A 388 -0.74 6.08 29.26
N PRO A 389 -0.57 6.42 30.56
CA PRO A 389 -1.60 7.14 31.31
C PRO A 389 -1.87 8.52 30.70
N LYS A 390 -3.13 8.87 30.47
CA LYS A 390 -3.51 10.15 29.82
C LYS A 390 -3.17 11.38 30.65
N ASP A 391 -3.04 11.22 31.95
CA ASP A 391 -2.69 12.26 32.92
C ASP A 391 -1.17 12.46 33.04
N LYS A 392 -0.35 11.59 32.46
CA LYS A 392 1.10 11.74 32.44
C LYS A 392 1.55 12.48 31.18
N PRO A 393 2.55 13.37 31.28
CA PRO A 393 3.07 14.08 30.12
C PRO A 393 3.67 13.10 29.10
N LEU A 394 3.63 13.50 27.83
CA LEU A 394 4.39 12.82 26.77
C LEU A 394 5.85 13.31 26.76
N PRO A 395 6.80 12.50 26.29
CA PRO A 395 8.18 12.93 26.08
C PRO A 395 8.23 14.14 25.14
N LYS A 396 8.81 15.26 25.59
CA LYS A 396 8.88 16.51 24.81
C LYS A 396 9.87 16.41 23.64
N ASP A 397 11.02 15.80 23.88
CA ASP A 397 12.12 15.70 22.91
C ASP A 397 12.07 14.43 22.05
N ASP A 398 10.96 13.68 22.13
CA ASP A 398 10.73 12.45 21.37
C ASP A 398 9.31 12.42 20.78
N PRO A 399 9.03 13.26 19.76
CA PRO A 399 7.69 13.44 19.20
C PRO A 399 7.14 12.18 18.50
N TYR A 400 8.01 11.20 18.23
CA TYR A 400 7.66 9.92 17.61
C TYR A 400 7.80 8.74 18.56
N PHE A 401 8.01 9.01 19.85
CA PHE A 401 8.06 8.00 20.91
C PHE A 401 9.08 6.89 20.63
N GLN A 402 10.25 7.21 20.06
CA GLN A 402 11.33 6.26 19.82
C GLN A 402 11.77 5.53 21.09
N THR A 403 11.82 6.26 22.21
CA THR A 403 12.33 5.85 23.53
C THR A 403 11.26 5.50 24.55
N ALA A 404 9.97 5.63 24.18
CA ALA A 404 8.87 5.26 25.07
C ALA A 404 8.95 3.78 25.50
N PRO A 405 8.34 3.38 26.64
CA PRO A 405 8.41 2.01 27.14
C PRO A 405 7.51 1.08 26.31
N TRP A 406 8.01 0.70 25.14
CA TRP A 406 7.37 -0.22 24.22
C TRP A 406 7.53 -1.67 24.66
N HIS A 407 6.47 -2.44 24.47
CA HIS A 407 6.44 -3.88 24.71
C HIS A 407 6.29 -4.62 23.39
N ASP A 408 7.20 -5.55 23.10
CA ASP A 408 7.13 -6.40 21.91
C ASP A 408 5.90 -7.32 22.00
N VAL A 409 5.16 -7.45 20.89
CA VAL A 409 4.07 -8.43 20.73
C VAL A 409 4.41 -9.42 19.62
N LYS A 410 3.73 -10.56 19.60
CA LYS A 410 4.06 -11.66 18.70
C LYS A 410 3.44 -11.42 17.32
N ILE A 411 4.28 -11.37 16.28
CA ILE A 411 3.84 -11.58 14.90
C ILE A 411 3.50 -13.07 14.76
N LEU A 412 2.28 -13.38 14.33
CA LEU A 412 1.82 -14.75 14.15
C LEU A 412 2.59 -15.42 12.99
N PRO A 413 2.90 -16.72 13.07
CA PRO A 413 3.60 -17.44 12.01
C PRO A 413 2.79 -17.46 10.70
N PRO A 414 3.42 -17.81 9.55
CA PRO A 414 2.67 -18.01 8.31
C PRO A 414 1.68 -19.16 8.47
N PRO A 415 0.45 -19.04 7.95
CA PRO A 415 -0.51 -20.12 8.02
C PRO A 415 -0.13 -21.29 7.11
N GLY A 416 -0.61 -22.49 7.44
CA GLY A 416 -0.64 -23.67 6.57
C GLY A 416 -1.49 -23.43 5.32
N ALA A 417 -2.66 -22.86 5.50
CA ALA A 417 -3.56 -22.45 4.42
C ALA A 417 -3.76 -20.93 4.45
N PHE A 418 -3.56 -20.28 3.31
CA PHE A 418 -3.64 -18.82 3.22
C PHE A 418 -5.07 -18.26 3.20
N GLY A 419 -6.10 -19.09 3.01
CA GLY A 419 -7.49 -18.62 2.93
C GLY A 419 -7.75 -17.65 1.76
N GLY A 420 -8.73 -16.77 1.90
CA GLY A 420 -9.22 -15.80 0.92
C GLY A 420 -9.92 -16.43 -0.28
N GLY A 421 -10.44 -17.65 -0.14
CA GLY A 421 -10.95 -18.45 -1.26
C GLY A 421 -9.85 -18.98 -2.18
N LEU A 422 -8.59 -18.98 -1.73
CA LEU A 422 -7.47 -19.46 -2.53
C LEU A 422 -7.56 -20.99 -2.74
N PRO A 423 -7.43 -21.50 -3.98
CA PRO A 423 -7.34 -22.94 -4.24
C PRO A 423 -6.15 -23.57 -3.51
N ALA A 424 -6.31 -24.81 -3.03
CA ALA A 424 -5.31 -25.50 -2.22
C ALA A 424 -3.94 -25.67 -2.91
N ASP A 425 -3.93 -25.73 -4.24
CA ASP A 425 -2.74 -25.90 -5.07
C ASP A 425 -2.25 -24.59 -5.72
N ALA A 426 -2.77 -23.43 -5.30
CA ALA A 426 -2.42 -22.14 -5.92
C ALA A 426 -0.99 -21.66 -5.60
N ILE A 427 -0.35 -22.22 -4.57
CA ILE A 427 1.04 -21.96 -4.21
C ILE A 427 1.72 -23.30 -3.93
N GLY A 428 2.78 -23.61 -4.68
CA GLY A 428 3.55 -24.84 -4.48
C GLY A 428 4.43 -25.19 -5.67
N PRO A 429 4.94 -26.44 -5.73
CA PRO A 429 5.88 -26.86 -6.79
C PRO A 429 5.34 -26.74 -8.22
N LYS A 430 4.03 -26.96 -8.39
CA LYS A 430 3.37 -26.84 -9.70
C LYS A 430 2.94 -25.41 -10.02
N THR A 431 2.93 -24.54 -9.03
CA THR A 431 2.42 -23.16 -9.09
C THR A 431 3.40 -22.22 -8.38
N PRO A 432 4.58 -21.96 -8.99
CA PRO A 432 5.57 -21.09 -8.38
C PRO A 432 5.01 -19.71 -8.04
N CYS A 433 5.37 -19.21 -6.87
CA CYS A 433 4.95 -17.91 -6.35
C CYS A 433 6.18 -17.19 -5.78
N HIS A 434 6.32 -15.91 -6.13
CA HIS A 434 7.46 -15.11 -5.67
C HIS A 434 7.45 -14.97 -4.14
N GLY A 435 8.60 -15.24 -3.51
CA GLY A 435 8.74 -15.24 -2.05
C GLY A 435 8.36 -16.56 -1.38
N PHE A 436 8.06 -17.60 -2.15
CA PHE A 436 7.77 -18.94 -1.63
C PHE A 436 8.81 -19.95 -2.10
N ASP A 437 9.16 -20.87 -1.22
CA ASP A 437 10.00 -22.00 -1.56
C ASP A 437 9.24 -22.94 -2.50
N GLY A 438 9.86 -23.22 -3.65
CA GLY A 438 9.22 -24.00 -4.72
C GLY A 438 9.02 -25.48 -4.38
N LYS A 439 9.64 -26.02 -3.32
CA LYS A 439 9.45 -27.44 -2.94
C LYS A 439 8.37 -27.61 -1.89
N THR A 440 8.33 -26.70 -0.94
CA THR A 440 7.45 -26.77 0.24
C THR A 440 6.19 -25.92 0.11
N GLY A 441 6.17 -24.93 -0.79
CA GLY A 441 5.09 -23.95 -0.89
C GLY A 441 5.02 -23.00 0.31
N ARG A 442 6.05 -23.00 1.18
CA ARG A 442 6.12 -22.13 2.36
C ARG A 442 6.83 -20.82 2.04
N PRO A 443 6.49 -19.69 2.70
CA PRO A 443 7.24 -18.45 2.56
C PRO A 443 8.73 -18.64 2.89
N ILE A 444 9.63 -18.10 2.06
CA ILE A 444 11.09 -18.13 2.32
C ILE A 444 11.49 -17.23 3.49
N LEU A 445 10.65 -16.23 3.79
CA LEU A 445 10.80 -15.31 4.91
C LEU A 445 9.41 -14.90 5.39
N TRP A 446 9.28 -14.48 6.65
CA TRP A 446 8.01 -14.04 7.21
C TRP A 446 8.16 -12.86 8.16
N PRO A 447 7.32 -11.81 8.05
CA PRO A 447 6.30 -11.56 7.01
C PRO A 447 6.88 -11.28 5.62
N LEU A 448 6.21 -11.74 4.57
CA LEU A 448 6.63 -11.44 3.19
C LEU A 448 6.51 -9.94 2.88
N PRO A 449 7.46 -9.31 2.16
CA PRO A 449 7.35 -7.92 1.76
C PRO A 449 6.08 -7.69 0.94
N TYR A 450 5.49 -6.52 1.10
CA TYR A 450 4.22 -6.12 0.46
C TYR A 450 2.98 -6.92 0.88
N SER A 451 3.06 -7.82 1.87
CA SER A 451 1.92 -8.58 2.41
C SER A 451 1.50 -8.11 3.82
N LEU A 452 0.43 -8.68 4.38
CA LEU A 452 -0.06 -8.37 5.73
C LEU A 452 0.18 -9.53 6.70
N ALA A 453 0.98 -9.38 7.74
CA ALA A 453 0.99 -10.37 8.83
C ALA A 453 0.00 -10.00 9.95
N HIS A 454 -0.52 -11.01 10.63
CA HIS A 454 -1.30 -10.80 11.86
C HIS A 454 -0.37 -10.79 13.07
N TRP A 455 -0.75 -10.07 14.11
CA TRP A 455 -0.04 -10.09 15.39
C TRP A 455 -1.02 -10.15 16.56
N ALA A 456 -0.56 -10.70 17.67
CA ALA A 456 -1.30 -10.77 18.93
C ALA A 456 -0.34 -10.65 20.12
N GLY A 457 -0.82 -10.08 21.22
CA GLY A 457 -0.02 -9.97 22.44
C GLY A 457 -0.80 -9.41 23.61
N LEU A 458 -0.19 -9.51 24.79
CA LEU A 458 -0.70 -8.93 26.03
C LEU A 458 0.08 -7.66 26.33
N ALA A 459 -0.60 -6.53 26.39
CA ALA A 459 -0.03 -5.34 27.01
C ALA A 459 0.03 -5.51 28.54
N PRO A 460 0.98 -4.84 29.21
CA PRO A 460 1.15 -4.96 30.66
C PRO A 460 -0.13 -4.63 31.45
N ALA A 461 -0.25 -5.27 32.61
CA ALA A 461 -1.25 -4.88 33.60
C ALA A 461 -0.98 -3.46 34.12
N VAL A 462 -2.04 -2.68 34.31
CA VAL A 462 -1.97 -1.31 34.83
C VAL A 462 -3.04 -1.07 35.88
N ALA A 463 -2.87 -0.01 36.68
CA ALA A 463 -3.86 0.40 37.68
C ALA A 463 -5.14 0.96 37.01
N ALA A 464 -6.21 1.12 37.79
CA ALA A 464 -7.41 1.79 37.32
C ALA A 464 -7.10 3.22 36.85
N GLY A 465 -7.70 3.65 35.73
CA GLY A 465 -7.40 4.95 35.12
C GLY A 465 -7.75 5.05 33.65
N ARG A 466 -7.41 6.19 33.03
CA ARG A 466 -7.59 6.44 31.60
C ARG A 466 -6.24 6.42 30.89
N TYR A 467 -6.15 5.64 29.82
CA TYR A 467 -4.91 5.41 29.09
C TYR A 467 -5.08 5.65 27.60
N ASP A 468 -3.98 5.98 26.94
CA ASP A 468 -3.79 5.83 25.50
C ASP A 468 -2.99 4.55 25.25
N LEU A 469 -3.57 3.66 24.45
CA LEU A 469 -2.89 2.50 23.91
C LEU A 469 -2.37 2.84 22.51
N ARG A 470 -1.10 2.52 22.26
CA ARG A 470 -0.44 2.74 20.97
C ARG A 470 0.09 1.44 20.39
N CYS A 471 0.14 1.34 19.06
CA CYS A 471 0.93 0.30 18.39
C CYS A 471 1.80 0.87 17.27
N ARG A 472 2.96 0.22 17.07
CA ARG A 472 3.90 0.55 15.99
C ARG A 472 4.56 -0.71 15.43
N ALA A 473 5.00 -0.66 14.18
CA ALA A 473 5.87 -1.66 13.58
C ALA A 473 7.34 -1.21 13.60
N ILE A 474 8.26 -2.17 13.67
CA ILE A 474 9.70 -2.01 13.42
C ILE A 474 10.02 -2.77 12.14
N ASN A 475 10.74 -2.15 11.19
CA ASN A 475 11.12 -2.82 9.95
C ASN A 475 12.40 -3.67 10.11
N ASN A 476 12.82 -4.38 9.05
CA ASN A 476 14.01 -5.25 9.10
C ASN A 476 15.34 -4.49 9.24
N ARG A 477 15.32 -3.15 9.20
CA ARG A 477 16.48 -2.29 9.48
C ARG A 477 16.43 -1.66 10.88
N GLY A 478 15.51 -2.08 11.74
CA GLY A 478 15.36 -1.52 13.10
C GLY A 478 14.70 -0.14 13.14
N ILE A 479 14.19 0.37 12.01
CA ILE A 479 13.54 1.69 11.96
C ILE A 479 12.08 1.53 12.39
N ALA A 480 11.66 2.33 13.37
CA ALA A 480 10.32 2.32 13.92
C ALA A 480 9.37 3.23 13.12
N GLN A 481 8.14 2.76 12.92
CA GLN A 481 7.01 3.59 12.50
C GLN A 481 6.89 4.82 13.42
N PRO A 482 6.75 6.05 12.90
CA PRO A 482 6.36 6.40 11.53
C PRO A 482 7.52 6.69 10.56
N LEU A 483 8.77 6.38 10.94
CA LEU A 483 9.95 6.59 10.10
C LEU A 483 10.06 5.48 9.02
N PRO A 484 10.76 5.70 7.88
CA PRO A 484 11.69 6.80 7.58
C PRO A 484 11.05 8.10 7.05
N ARG A 485 9.75 8.12 6.72
CA ARG A 485 9.08 9.33 6.18
C ARG A 485 7.76 9.56 6.92
N PRO A 486 7.66 10.52 7.84
CA PRO A 486 6.44 10.76 8.61
C PRO A 486 5.38 11.58 7.83
N TYR A 487 5.63 11.95 6.57
CA TYR A 487 4.72 12.81 5.81
C TYR A 487 3.46 12.06 5.37
N ARG A 488 2.28 12.57 5.78
CA ARG A 488 0.96 11.97 5.48
C ARG A 488 0.74 11.64 4.01
N LYS A 489 1.21 12.50 3.11
CA LYS A 489 1.02 12.40 1.65
C LYS A 489 2.02 11.49 0.94
N SER A 490 2.90 10.83 1.68
CA SER A 490 3.86 9.82 1.18
C SER A 490 3.50 8.40 1.60
N GLY A 491 2.26 8.19 2.03
CA GLY A 491 1.79 6.95 2.65
C GLY A 491 1.54 7.16 4.13
N HIS A 492 0.28 7.24 4.54
CA HIS A 492 -0.07 7.41 5.95
C HIS A 492 0.46 6.23 6.79
N CYS A 493 1.27 6.52 7.79
CA CYS A 493 1.95 5.51 8.62
C CYS A 493 2.13 5.96 10.07
N ASP A 494 1.23 6.82 10.58
CA ASP A 494 1.34 7.33 11.95
C ASP A 494 1.21 6.20 12.96
N ILE A 495 1.77 6.37 14.16
CA ILE A 495 1.56 5.48 15.30
C ILE A 495 0.07 5.48 15.63
N GLU A 496 -0.58 4.32 15.56
CA GLU A 496 -2.01 4.26 15.88
C GLU A 496 -2.18 4.46 17.38
N ARG A 497 -3.15 5.29 17.76
CA ARG A 497 -3.51 5.58 19.15
C ARG A 497 -4.99 5.34 19.36
N VAL A 498 -5.32 4.63 20.43
CA VAL A 498 -6.70 4.32 20.82
C VAL A 498 -6.87 4.54 22.32
N SER A 499 -8.05 4.99 22.75
CA SER A 499 -8.33 5.23 24.17
C SER A 499 -8.74 3.95 24.88
N LEU A 500 -8.26 3.77 26.11
CA LEU A 500 -8.57 2.66 27.00
C LEU A 500 -9.01 3.18 28.38
N ASN A 501 -10.05 2.58 28.95
CA ASN A 501 -10.46 2.81 30.33
C ASN A 501 -10.24 1.55 31.17
N VAL A 502 -9.45 1.66 32.24
CA VAL A 502 -9.15 0.55 33.16
C VAL A 502 -9.94 0.76 34.44
N ARG A 503 -10.80 -0.20 34.77
CA ARG A 503 -11.67 -0.17 35.95
C ARG A 503 -11.05 -0.97 37.09
N ALA A 504 -11.32 -0.57 38.33
CA ALA A 504 -10.95 -1.33 39.52
C ALA A 504 -11.50 -2.77 39.47
#